data_AF-A0AAD7MX36-F1
#
_entry.id   AF-A0AAD7MX36-F1
#
_cell.length_a   1.000
_cell.length_b   1.000
_cell.length_c   1.000
_cell.angle_alpha   90.00
_cell.angle_beta   90.00
_cell.angle_gamma   90.00
#
_symmetry.space_group_name_H-M   'P 1'
#
loop_
_entity.id
_entity.type
_entity.pdbx_description
1 polymer ?
#
loop_
_entity_poly.entity_id
_entity_poly.type
_entity_poly.pdbx_seq_one_letter_code
_entity_poly.pdbx_strand_id
1 'polypeptide(L)'
;MPHAGYLLKPVSPYAPPPAHPLKSTISYDYLSTADEVCIKRWLSNRLRDSGSALPHMPGGFPFHYSVDGRGAGSLSYEPYEFCEEISSNVLAMGGPPRRYWATFSFTNATERARSADHGPRPHSSSQKSKRYMSWRAYIAVRDMSYSHTELRTSTFLESVKSSLNQMHLVNLPLLHVELDPAVLNTPYGHLLKNDPRVVLRAMGVSLDKGLPVTIKLANSSHLRHILFVGTDATGKRHLLHTSEM
;
A
#
# COMPACT_ATOMS: atom_id res chain seq x y z
N MET A 1 -34.26 19.80 -31.34
CA MET A 1 -34.19 18.57 -30.53
C MET A 1 -32.71 18.27 -30.28
N PRO A 2 -32.11 18.69 -29.15
CA PRO A 2 -30.72 18.37 -28.86
C PRO A 2 -30.62 16.89 -28.48
N HIS A 3 -29.77 16.15 -29.21
CA HIS A 3 -29.46 14.76 -28.87
C HIS A 3 -28.72 14.72 -27.52
N ALA A 4 -29.32 14.07 -26.53
CA ALA A 4 -28.65 13.72 -25.29
C ALA A 4 -27.56 12.69 -25.61
N GLY A 5 -26.35 13.17 -25.89
CA GLY A 5 -25.17 12.33 -26.00
C GLY A 5 -24.88 11.71 -24.64
N TYR A 6 -25.00 10.38 -24.55
CA TYR A 6 -24.59 9.64 -23.38
C TYR A 6 -23.07 9.81 -23.22
N LEU A 7 -22.68 10.69 -22.30
CA LEU A 7 -21.29 10.91 -21.95
C LEU A 7 -20.80 9.67 -21.20
N LEU A 8 -20.16 8.74 -21.91
CA LEU A 8 -19.50 7.59 -21.31
C LEU A 8 -18.46 8.12 -20.33
N LYS A 9 -18.69 7.88 -19.02
CA LYS A 9 -17.66 8.18 -18.02
C LYS A 9 -16.41 7.38 -18.38
N PRO A 10 -15.23 8.01 -18.46
CA PRO A 10 -14.00 7.26 -18.65
C PRO A 10 -13.89 6.23 -17.53
N VAL A 11 -13.78 4.96 -17.92
CA VAL A 11 -13.60 3.86 -16.98
C VAL A 11 -12.17 3.99 -16.44
N SER A 12 -12.04 4.07 -15.12
CA SER A 12 -10.73 4.06 -14.46
C SER A 12 -10.00 2.78 -14.88
N PRO A 13 -8.74 2.85 -15.37
CA PRO A 13 -7.98 1.65 -15.69
C PRO A 13 -7.55 0.88 -14.42
N TYR A 14 -7.89 1.39 -13.22
CA TYR A 14 -7.53 0.83 -11.94
C TYR A 14 -8.69 0.10 -11.28
N ALA A 15 -8.39 -1.05 -10.69
CA ALA A 15 -9.33 -1.77 -9.84
C ALA A 15 -9.37 -1.14 -8.43
N PRO A 16 -10.54 -1.11 -7.78
CA PRO A 16 -10.61 -0.79 -6.36
C PRO A 16 -9.82 -1.82 -5.55
N PRO A 17 -9.15 -1.42 -4.46
CA PRO A 17 -8.40 -2.34 -3.62
C PRO A 17 -9.35 -3.39 -2.99
N PRO A 18 -8.92 -4.66 -2.88
CA PRO A 18 -9.69 -5.66 -2.18
C PRO A 18 -9.82 -5.30 -0.70
N ALA A 19 -10.93 -5.69 -0.06
CA ALA A 19 -11.11 -5.53 1.38
C ALA A 19 -9.98 -6.27 2.12
N HIS A 20 -9.09 -5.53 2.79
CA HIS A 20 -7.95 -6.13 3.48
C HIS A 20 -8.42 -7.01 4.66
N PRO A 21 -7.95 -8.27 4.77
CA PRO A 21 -8.27 -9.11 5.91
C PRO A 21 -7.72 -8.51 7.21
N LEU A 22 -8.53 -8.56 8.28
CA LEU A 22 -8.17 -8.11 9.61
C LEU A 22 -7.05 -9.00 10.17
N LYS A 23 -6.07 -8.37 10.85
CA LYS A 23 -4.88 -8.97 11.47
C LYS A 23 -5.15 -10.36 12.08
N SER A 24 -4.77 -11.41 11.38
CA SER A 24 -4.58 -12.74 11.97
C SER A 24 -3.07 -12.96 12.20
N THR A 25 -2.73 -13.47 13.38
CA THR A 25 -1.36 -13.85 13.73
C THR A 25 -1.03 -15.16 13.02
N ILE A 26 -0.68 -15.07 11.74
CA ILE A 26 -0.29 -16.22 10.92
C ILE A 26 1.23 -16.43 11.08
N SER A 27 1.65 -17.67 11.34
CA SER A 27 3.06 -18.06 11.35
C SER A 27 3.59 -18.04 9.91
N TYR A 28 4.64 -17.27 9.64
CA TYR A 28 5.14 -17.02 8.28
C TYR A 28 6.37 -17.90 7.97
N ASP A 29 6.16 -19.07 7.36
CA ASP A 29 7.26 -19.90 6.80
C ASP A 29 7.37 -19.80 5.25
N TYR A 30 6.75 -18.78 4.64
CA TYR A 30 6.43 -18.82 3.20
C TYR A 30 7.41 -18.09 2.27
N LEU A 31 8.20 -17.16 2.79
CA LEU A 31 9.28 -16.51 2.06
C LEU A 31 10.59 -16.88 2.75
N SER A 32 11.56 -17.40 2.01
CA SER A 32 12.88 -17.61 2.64
C SER A 32 13.42 -16.26 3.10
N THR A 33 14.11 -16.22 4.25
CA THR A 33 14.72 -14.97 4.75
C THR A 33 15.63 -14.34 3.69
N ALA A 34 16.29 -15.17 2.87
CA ALA A 34 17.09 -14.71 1.75
C ALA A 34 16.24 -13.99 0.69
N ASP A 35 15.12 -14.58 0.26
CA ASP A 35 14.19 -13.94 -0.69
C ASP A 35 13.65 -12.62 -0.13
N GLU A 36 13.27 -12.59 1.15
CA GLU A 36 12.70 -11.40 1.78
C GLU A 36 13.72 -10.25 1.80
N VAL A 37 14.93 -10.52 2.27
CA VAL A 37 16.02 -9.54 2.29
C VAL A 37 16.31 -9.01 0.89
N CYS A 38 16.29 -9.91 -0.09
CA CYS A 38 16.60 -9.58 -1.47
C CYS A 38 15.51 -8.74 -2.13
N ILE A 39 14.24 -9.09 -1.92
CA ILE A 39 13.08 -8.31 -2.38
C ILE A 39 13.08 -6.93 -1.73
N LYS A 40 13.27 -6.85 -0.41
CA LYS A 40 13.36 -5.58 0.32
C LYS A 40 14.49 -4.71 -0.23
N ARG A 41 15.67 -5.29 -0.48
CA ARG A 41 16.81 -4.57 -1.06
C ARG A 41 16.52 -4.06 -2.47
N TRP A 42 15.94 -4.90 -3.33
CA TRP A 42 15.57 -4.51 -4.69
C TRP A 42 14.57 -3.35 -4.69
N LEU A 43 13.50 -3.48 -3.90
CA LEU A 43 12.48 -2.45 -3.75
C LEU A 43 13.06 -1.17 -3.14
N SER A 44 13.89 -1.27 -2.10
CA SER A 44 14.54 -0.12 -1.47
C SER A 44 15.39 0.67 -2.46
N ASN A 45 16.23 -0.02 -3.25
CA ASN A 45 17.05 0.61 -4.28
C ASN A 45 16.18 1.33 -5.33
N ARG A 46 15.09 0.69 -5.78
CA ARG A 46 14.14 1.28 -6.73
C ARG A 46 13.39 2.48 -6.19
N LEU A 47 12.89 2.40 -4.96
CA LEU A 47 12.14 3.48 -4.30
C LEU A 47 13.03 4.69 -3.96
N ARG A 48 14.33 4.47 -3.75
CA ARG A 48 15.31 5.52 -3.44
C ARG A 48 15.91 6.14 -4.69
N ASP A 49 16.04 5.39 -5.78
CA ASP A 49 16.56 5.90 -7.04
C ASP A 49 15.57 6.90 -7.65
N SER A 50 15.84 8.18 -7.40
CA SER A 50 15.01 9.31 -7.84
C SER A 50 14.80 9.35 -9.36
N GLY A 51 15.67 8.72 -10.16
CA GLY A 51 15.54 8.69 -11.61
C GLY A 51 14.59 7.60 -12.13
N SER A 52 14.37 6.52 -11.37
CA SER A 52 13.66 5.34 -11.85
C SER A 52 12.23 5.32 -11.29
N ALA A 53 11.27 5.75 -12.11
CA ALA A 53 9.87 5.44 -11.87
C ALA A 53 9.69 3.91 -11.79
N LEU A 54 8.78 3.44 -10.94
CA LEU A 54 8.39 2.03 -11.01
C LEU A 54 7.72 1.77 -12.38
N PRO A 55 8.07 0.69 -13.10
CA PRO A 55 7.62 0.48 -14.48
C PRO A 55 6.11 0.57 -14.71
N HIS A 56 5.30 0.11 -13.75
CA HIS A 56 3.84 0.09 -13.82
C HIS A 56 3.21 1.17 -12.93
N MET A 57 4.00 2.15 -12.49
CA MET A 57 3.51 3.27 -11.69
C MET A 57 2.45 4.05 -12.47
N PRO A 58 1.29 4.35 -11.86
CA PRO A 58 0.25 5.11 -12.53
C PRO A 58 0.72 6.53 -12.88
N GLY A 59 0.26 7.02 -14.03
CA GLY A 59 0.46 8.42 -14.40
C GLY A 59 -0.16 9.34 -13.34
N GLY A 60 0.64 10.27 -12.82
CA GLY A 60 0.18 11.20 -11.78
C GLY A 60 0.52 10.83 -10.34
N PHE A 61 1.18 9.68 -10.10
CA PHE A 61 1.59 9.26 -8.77
C PHE A 61 2.22 10.43 -7.98
N PRO A 62 1.87 10.63 -6.69
CA PRO A 62 1.19 9.69 -5.80
C PRO A 62 -0.34 9.70 -5.85
N PHE A 63 -0.93 10.55 -6.69
CA PHE A 63 -2.39 10.65 -6.86
C PHE A 63 -2.76 10.28 -8.30
N HIS A 64 -4.06 10.25 -8.62
CA HIS A 64 -4.49 10.04 -10.00
C HIS A 64 -4.91 11.37 -10.62
N TYR A 65 -4.63 11.62 -11.89
CA TYR A 65 -5.20 12.76 -12.62
C TYR A 65 -6.33 12.26 -13.50
N SER A 66 -7.54 12.73 -13.26
CA SER A 66 -8.68 12.53 -14.16
C SER A 66 -8.86 13.77 -15.02
N VAL A 67 -8.82 13.59 -16.34
CA VAL A 67 -9.22 14.64 -17.28
C VAL A 67 -10.74 14.71 -17.23
N ASP A 68 -11.29 15.87 -16.89
CA ASP A 68 -12.73 16.08 -17.04
C ASP A 68 -13.07 16.04 -18.55
N GLY A 69 -14.32 15.73 -18.91
CA GLY A 69 -14.72 15.68 -20.34
C GLY A 69 -14.57 17.03 -21.09
N ARG A 70 -14.03 18.08 -20.44
CA ARG A 70 -13.76 19.40 -20.98
C ARG A 70 -12.26 19.67 -21.16
N GLY A 71 -11.39 18.69 -20.88
CA GLY A 71 -9.95 18.79 -21.04
C GLY A 71 -9.20 19.39 -19.85
N ALA A 72 -9.88 19.72 -18.75
CA ALA A 72 -9.22 20.16 -17.53
C ALA A 72 -8.80 18.94 -16.68
N GLY A 73 -7.51 18.83 -16.39
CA GLY A 73 -6.99 17.85 -15.45
C GLY A 73 -7.45 18.15 -14.03
N SER A 74 -8.06 17.19 -13.36
CA SER A 74 -8.45 17.24 -11.95
C SER A 74 -7.70 16.18 -11.16
N LEU A 75 -7.23 16.55 -9.97
CA LEU A 75 -6.58 15.60 -9.06
C LEU A 75 -7.66 14.74 -8.40
N SER A 76 -7.57 13.43 -8.60
CA SER A 76 -8.40 12.42 -7.97
C SER A 76 -7.69 11.79 -6.79
N TYR A 77 -8.41 11.68 -5.67
CA TYR A 77 -8.01 10.94 -4.48
C TYR A 77 -8.75 9.60 -4.39
N GLU A 78 -9.20 9.06 -5.52
CA GLU A 78 -9.78 7.72 -5.54
C GLU A 78 -8.70 6.68 -5.18
N PRO A 79 -9.06 5.62 -4.43
CA PRO A 79 -8.18 4.50 -4.19
C PRO A 79 -7.76 3.83 -5.50
N TYR A 80 -6.55 3.30 -5.52
CA TYR A 80 -6.05 2.53 -6.67
C TYR A 80 -5.03 1.50 -6.22
N GLU A 81 -4.82 0.49 -7.06
CA GLU A 81 -3.73 -0.46 -6.92
C GLU A 81 -2.98 -0.65 -8.24
N PHE A 82 -1.70 -0.98 -8.15
CA PHE A 82 -0.89 -1.43 -9.28
C PHE A 82 0.14 -2.47 -8.80
N CYS A 83 0.64 -3.30 -9.71
CA CYS A 83 1.56 -4.38 -9.39
C CYS A 83 2.93 -4.16 -10.04
N GLU A 84 4.00 -4.50 -9.33
CA GLU A 84 5.36 -4.50 -9.85
C GLU A 84 5.95 -5.91 -9.82
N GLU A 85 6.49 -6.34 -10.96
CA GLU A 85 7.20 -7.60 -11.08
C GLU A 85 8.63 -7.45 -10.55
N ILE A 86 8.99 -8.32 -9.61
CA ILE A 86 10.31 -8.40 -9.00
C ILE A 86 10.96 -9.69 -9.51
N SER A 87 11.92 -9.52 -10.43
CA SER A 87 12.69 -10.64 -10.97
C SER A 87 13.88 -10.97 -10.07
N SER A 88 13.90 -12.19 -9.54
CA SER A 88 14.93 -12.71 -8.64
C SER A 88 16.18 -13.21 -9.35
N ASN A 89 16.34 -12.92 -10.64
CA ASN A 89 17.55 -13.24 -11.41
C ASN A 89 18.81 -12.66 -10.74
N VAL A 90 18.63 -11.62 -9.92
CA VAL A 90 19.68 -10.92 -9.13
C VAL A 90 20.01 -11.64 -7.82
N LEU A 91 19.21 -12.62 -7.37
CA LEU A 91 19.15 -13.03 -5.97
C LEU A 91 19.51 -14.50 -5.70
N ALA A 92 19.75 -15.31 -6.73
CA ALA A 92 19.95 -16.75 -6.57
C ALA A 92 21.43 -17.14 -6.62
N MET A 93 21.99 -17.55 -5.48
CA MET A 93 23.22 -18.36 -5.39
C MET A 93 22.90 -19.81 -5.83
N GLY A 94 22.58 -20.02 -7.11
CA GLY A 94 22.46 -21.36 -7.72
C GLY A 94 21.05 -21.97 -7.86
N GLY A 95 19.98 -21.21 -7.59
CA GLY A 95 18.58 -21.64 -7.83
C GLY A 95 18.00 -21.13 -9.17
N PRO A 96 16.87 -21.70 -9.64
CA PRO A 96 16.16 -21.16 -10.80
C PRO A 96 15.67 -19.73 -10.52
N PRO A 97 15.59 -18.87 -11.56
CA PRO A 97 15.03 -17.53 -11.41
C PRO A 97 13.62 -17.57 -10.83
N ARG A 98 13.40 -16.87 -9.72
CA ARG A 98 12.09 -16.68 -9.10
C ARG A 98 11.49 -15.34 -9.55
N ARG A 99 10.17 -15.24 -9.56
CA ARG A 99 9.44 -14.01 -9.85
C ARG A 99 8.46 -13.75 -8.73
N TYR A 100 8.45 -12.53 -8.22
CA TYR A 100 7.52 -12.07 -7.20
C TYR A 100 6.73 -10.89 -7.75
N TRP A 101 5.54 -10.67 -7.18
CA TRP A 101 4.70 -9.53 -7.52
C TRP A 101 4.44 -8.73 -6.25
N ALA A 102 4.88 -7.48 -6.24
CA ALA A 102 4.56 -6.54 -5.17
C ALA A 102 3.38 -5.67 -5.62
N THR A 103 2.29 -5.73 -4.89
CA THR A 103 1.12 -4.88 -5.13
C THR A 103 1.24 -3.63 -4.27
N PHE A 104 1.17 -2.47 -4.92
CA PHE A 104 1.11 -1.17 -4.31
C PHE A 104 -0.33 -0.71 -4.26
N SER A 105 -0.78 -0.20 -3.11
CA SER A 105 -2.13 0.31 -2.95
C SER A 105 -2.13 1.70 -2.33
N PHE A 106 -3.04 2.54 -2.81
CA PHE A 106 -3.37 3.82 -2.22
C PHE A 106 -4.81 3.77 -1.73
N THR A 107 -5.04 4.25 -0.51
CA THR A 107 -6.38 4.40 0.07
C THR A 107 -6.56 5.80 0.63
N ASN A 108 -7.70 6.41 0.35
CA ASN A 108 -8.01 7.73 0.86
C ASN A 108 -8.53 7.72 2.31
N ALA A 109 -8.59 8.91 2.89
CA ALA A 109 -9.06 9.16 4.24
C ALA A 109 -10.55 8.75 4.45
N THR A 110 -11.37 8.79 3.40
CA THR A 110 -12.84 8.69 3.51
C THR A 110 -13.37 7.27 3.59
N GLU A 111 -12.70 6.27 3.00
CA GLU A 111 -13.22 4.90 2.93
C GLU A 111 -13.26 4.16 4.27
N ARG A 112 -12.27 4.38 5.16
CA ARG A 112 -12.23 3.71 6.47
C ARG A 112 -13.45 3.99 7.35
N ALA A 113 -14.19 5.09 7.08
CA ALA A 113 -15.36 5.46 7.86
C ALA A 113 -16.61 4.62 7.51
N ARG A 114 -16.71 4.09 6.28
CA ARG A 114 -17.91 3.35 5.83
C ARG A 114 -17.88 1.88 6.24
N SER A 115 -16.69 1.29 6.38
CA SER A 115 -16.56 -0.13 6.71
C SER A 115 -16.85 -0.47 8.19
N ALA A 116 -17.02 0.51 9.07
CA ALA A 116 -17.24 0.30 10.51
C ALA A 116 -18.71 0.48 10.97
N ASP A 117 -19.63 0.81 10.06
CA ASP A 117 -20.96 1.37 10.42
C ASP A 117 -22.10 0.33 10.45
N HIS A 118 -21.82 -0.95 10.74
CA HIS A 118 -22.86 -1.97 10.94
C HIS A 118 -22.95 -2.50 12.38
N GLY A 119 -22.37 -1.78 13.34
CA GLY A 119 -22.54 -2.05 14.78
C GLY A 119 -23.36 -0.98 15.49
N PRO A 120 -24.18 -1.34 16.50
CA PRO A 120 -24.93 -0.37 17.31
C PRO A 120 -23.96 0.56 18.05
N ARG A 121 -24.09 1.87 17.80
CA ARG A 121 -23.22 2.95 18.32
C ARG A 121 -23.32 3.07 19.85
N PRO A 122 -22.24 2.87 20.61
CA PRO A 122 -22.14 3.41 21.95
C PRO A 122 -21.82 4.91 21.89
N HIS A 123 -22.56 5.69 22.68
CA HIS A 123 -22.38 7.13 22.86
C HIS A 123 -21.09 7.41 23.66
N SER A 124 -19.92 7.29 23.04
CA SER A 124 -18.64 7.71 23.64
C SER A 124 -18.05 8.89 22.89
N SER A 125 -17.73 9.93 23.66
CA SER A 125 -17.09 11.21 23.31
C SER A 125 -16.22 11.20 22.04
N SER A 126 -16.40 12.25 21.25
CA SER A 126 -15.89 12.52 19.91
C SER A 126 -14.36 12.54 19.78
N GLN A 127 -13.70 11.39 19.88
CA GLN A 127 -12.36 11.24 19.34
C GLN A 127 -12.50 11.18 17.82
N LYS A 128 -12.49 12.35 17.16
CA LYS A 128 -12.44 12.44 15.70
C LYS A 128 -11.23 11.65 15.23
N SER A 129 -11.46 10.40 14.79
CA SER A 129 -10.42 9.55 14.24
C SER A 129 -9.79 10.31 13.09
N LYS A 130 -8.52 10.72 13.26
CA LYS A 130 -7.78 11.44 12.23
C LYS A 130 -7.70 10.49 11.04
N ARG A 131 -8.31 10.91 9.94
CA ARG A 131 -8.37 10.12 8.72
C ARG A 131 -7.10 10.37 7.93
N TYR A 132 -6.18 9.42 7.96
CA TYR A 132 -4.95 9.45 7.18
C TYR A 132 -5.21 8.91 5.77
N MET A 133 -4.53 9.47 4.78
CA MET A 133 -4.34 8.80 3.48
C MET A 133 -3.20 7.80 3.64
N SER A 134 -3.22 6.66 2.95
CA SER A 134 -2.15 5.68 3.08
C SER A 134 -1.73 5.03 1.77
N TRP A 135 -0.42 4.83 1.64
CA TRP A 135 0.19 3.97 0.63
C TRP A 135 0.75 2.73 1.30
N ARG A 136 0.54 1.56 0.69
CA ARG A 136 1.03 0.27 1.17
C ARG A 136 1.67 -0.48 0.02
N ALA A 137 2.58 -1.38 0.34
CA ALA A 137 2.97 -2.43 -0.57
C ALA A 137 2.93 -3.78 0.15
N TYR A 138 2.49 -4.81 -0.56
CA TYR A 138 2.41 -6.18 -0.06
C TYR A 138 2.79 -7.16 -1.16
N ILE A 139 3.20 -8.37 -0.78
CA ILE A 139 3.42 -9.48 -1.70
C ILE A 139 2.41 -10.57 -1.39
N ALA A 140 1.73 -11.06 -2.41
CA ALA A 140 0.90 -12.25 -2.29
C ALA A 140 1.81 -13.48 -2.20
N VAL A 141 1.73 -14.20 -1.08
CA VAL A 141 2.45 -15.44 -0.85
C VAL A 141 1.45 -16.57 -0.68
N ARG A 142 1.77 -17.76 -1.21
CA ARG A 142 0.92 -18.94 -1.10
C ARG A 142 0.96 -19.48 0.33
N ASP A 143 -0.21 -19.67 0.92
CA ASP A 143 -0.36 -20.34 2.21
C ASP A 143 -0.29 -21.86 2.02
N MET A 144 0.79 -22.47 2.52
CA MET A 144 1.03 -23.91 2.54
C MET A 144 0.64 -24.57 3.89
N SER A 145 0.08 -23.85 4.87
CA SER A 145 -0.18 -24.39 6.22
C SER A 145 -1.24 -25.49 6.29
N TYR A 146 -1.94 -25.79 5.20
CA TYR A 146 -3.11 -26.66 5.20
C TYR A 146 -2.86 -28.17 5.12
N SER A 147 -1.61 -28.66 5.15
CA SER A 147 -1.37 -30.09 4.86
C SER A 147 -1.19 -31.02 6.07
N HIS A 148 -1.24 -30.56 7.32
CA HIS A 148 -0.73 -31.39 8.42
C HIS A 148 -1.73 -32.11 9.34
N THR A 149 -3.05 -32.00 9.16
CA THR A 149 -3.98 -32.44 10.23
C THR A 149 -5.10 -33.43 9.89
N GLU A 150 -5.15 -34.08 8.73
CA GLU A 150 -6.14 -35.16 8.52
C GLU A 150 -5.58 -36.37 7.77
N LEU A 151 -4.58 -37.04 8.38
CA LEU A 151 -4.33 -38.45 8.13
C LEU A 151 -5.25 -39.29 9.03
N ARG A 152 -6.52 -39.43 8.64
CA ARG A 152 -7.35 -40.60 8.96
C ARG A 152 -8.60 -40.59 8.07
N THR A 153 -8.84 -41.73 7.40
CA THR A 153 -10.07 -42.15 6.66
C THR A 153 -10.30 -41.70 5.20
N SER A 154 -9.59 -42.38 4.28
CA SER A 154 -10.10 -43.10 3.08
C SER A 154 -11.04 -42.48 2.02
N THR A 155 -11.10 -41.16 1.80
CA THR A 155 -11.63 -40.58 0.54
C THR A 155 -10.60 -39.67 -0.15
N PHE A 156 -9.42 -40.24 -0.38
CA PHE A 156 -8.18 -39.52 -0.74
C PHE A 156 -8.16 -38.91 -2.15
N LEU A 157 -8.92 -39.41 -3.13
CA LEU A 157 -8.81 -38.95 -4.53
C LEU A 157 -9.74 -37.79 -4.92
N GLU A 158 -10.88 -37.60 -4.24
CA GLU A 158 -11.77 -36.45 -4.49
C GLU A 158 -11.35 -35.19 -3.71
N SER A 159 -10.76 -35.37 -2.52
CA SER A 159 -10.29 -34.25 -1.69
C SER A 159 -9.13 -33.46 -2.36
N VAL A 160 -8.24 -34.15 -3.10
CA VAL A 160 -7.08 -33.50 -3.75
C VAL A 160 -7.51 -32.54 -4.87
N LYS A 161 -8.58 -32.84 -5.61
CA LYS A 161 -9.08 -31.96 -6.69
C LYS A 161 -9.79 -30.72 -6.16
N SER A 162 -10.52 -30.84 -5.05
CA SER A 162 -11.16 -29.70 -4.40
C SER A 162 -10.16 -28.80 -3.67
N SER A 163 -9.11 -29.38 -3.08
CA SER A 163 -8.06 -28.64 -2.37
C SER A 163 -7.13 -27.83 -3.30
N LEU A 164 -6.96 -28.25 -4.55
CA LEU A 164 -6.10 -27.54 -5.53
C LEU A 164 -6.68 -26.20 -5.98
N ASN A 165 -7.99 -25.99 -5.85
CA ASN A 165 -8.67 -24.76 -6.29
C ASN A 165 -8.78 -23.70 -5.19
N GLN A 166 -8.43 -24.02 -3.95
CA GLN A 166 -8.54 -23.10 -2.81
C GLN A 166 -7.16 -22.72 -2.27
N MET A 167 -6.31 -22.23 -3.18
CA MET A 167 -5.01 -21.70 -2.81
C MET A 167 -5.21 -20.35 -2.09
N HIS A 168 -5.15 -20.38 -0.76
CA HIS A 168 -5.27 -19.17 0.03
C HIS A 168 -4.00 -18.31 -0.15
N LEU A 169 -4.17 -17.11 -0.71
CA LEU A 169 -3.09 -16.15 -0.86
C LEU A 169 -3.09 -15.22 0.35
N VAL A 170 -1.95 -15.15 1.04
CA VAL A 170 -1.73 -14.23 2.16
C VAL A 170 -0.95 -13.03 1.64
N ASN A 171 -1.44 -11.82 1.93
CA ASN A 171 -0.76 -10.59 1.60
C ASN A 171 0.25 -10.25 2.71
N LEU A 172 1.54 -10.45 2.45
CA LEU A 172 2.62 -10.10 3.36
C LEU A 172 2.92 -8.60 3.23
N PRO A 173 2.63 -7.77 4.25
CA PRO A 173 2.89 -6.33 4.19
C PRO A 173 4.40 -6.06 4.16
N LEU A 174 4.85 -5.25 3.20
CA LEU A 174 6.24 -4.85 3.08
C LEU A 174 6.51 -3.47 3.68
N LEU A 175 5.61 -2.52 3.45
CA LEU A 175 5.74 -1.13 3.86
C LEU A 175 4.39 -0.46 4.07
N HIS A 176 4.38 0.64 4.82
CA HIS A 176 3.19 1.43 5.07
C HIS A 176 3.55 2.90 5.31
N VAL A 177 3.00 3.79 4.48
CA VAL A 177 3.14 5.23 4.63
C VAL A 177 1.77 5.85 4.84
N GLU A 178 1.65 6.71 5.84
CA GLU A 178 0.45 7.48 6.13
C GLU A 178 0.72 8.98 5.96
N LEU A 179 -0.25 9.72 5.43
CA LEU A 179 -0.17 11.16 5.24
C LEU A 179 -1.34 11.85 5.94
N ASP A 180 -1.02 12.83 6.79
CA ASP A 180 -2.02 13.72 7.37
C ASP A 180 -2.58 14.65 6.26
N PRO A 181 -3.89 14.65 5.98
CA PRO A 181 -4.46 15.48 4.93
C PRO A 181 -4.18 16.97 5.09
N ALA A 182 -3.91 17.44 6.31
CA ALA A 182 -3.53 18.84 6.55
C ALA A 182 -2.25 19.24 5.80
N VAL A 183 -1.34 18.28 5.53
CA VAL A 183 -0.12 18.52 4.75
C VAL A 183 -0.42 18.95 3.32
N LEU A 184 -1.52 18.47 2.72
CA LEU A 184 -1.87 18.78 1.32
C LEU A 184 -2.25 20.25 1.08
N ASN A 185 -2.57 20.99 2.15
CA ASN A 185 -2.91 22.40 2.12
C ASN A 185 -1.70 23.32 2.39
N THR A 186 -0.49 22.76 2.33
CA THR A 186 0.76 23.51 2.58
C THR A 186 1.61 23.58 1.31
N PRO A 187 2.63 24.47 1.25
CA PRO A 187 3.59 24.49 0.13
C PRO A 187 4.24 23.12 -0.11
N TYR A 188 4.56 22.39 0.97
CA TYR A 188 5.05 21.02 0.86
C TYR A 188 4.02 20.06 0.26
N GLY A 189 2.74 20.25 0.56
CA GLY A 189 1.64 19.51 -0.06
C GLY A 189 1.60 19.71 -1.57
N HIS A 190 1.94 20.91 -2.06
CA HIS A 190 2.09 21.16 -3.50
C HIS A 190 3.28 20.38 -4.09
N LEU A 191 4.43 20.35 -3.39
CA LEU A 191 5.56 19.50 -3.80
C LEU A 191 5.15 18.02 -3.84
N LEU A 192 4.48 17.51 -2.81
CA LEU A 192 4.04 16.11 -2.72
C LEU A 192 3.11 15.71 -3.87
N LYS A 193 2.21 16.62 -4.30
CA LYS A 193 1.29 16.38 -5.43
C LYS A 193 2.00 16.30 -6.77
N ASN A 194 3.11 17.03 -6.94
CA ASN A 194 3.80 17.16 -8.22
C ASN A 194 5.08 16.31 -8.32
N ASP A 195 5.66 15.92 -7.18
CA ASP A 195 6.88 15.12 -7.12
C ASP A 195 6.61 13.74 -6.47
N PRO A 196 6.47 12.66 -7.28
CA PRO A 196 6.30 11.29 -6.79
C PRO A 196 7.43 10.86 -5.84
N ARG A 197 8.64 11.42 -6.01
CA ARG A 197 9.83 11.02 -5.26
C ARG A 197 9.71 11.30 -3.77
N VAL A 198 8.86 12.23 -3.36
CA VAL A 198 8.61 12.49 -1.94
C VAL A 198 7.98 11.26 -1.27
N VAL A 199 6.91 10.72 -1.87
CA VAL A 199 6.22 9.54 -1.34
C VAL A 199 7.05 8.28 -1.54
N LEU A 200 7.70 8.11 -2.70
CA LEU A 200 8.58 6.96 -2.94
C LEU A 200 9.73 6.88 -1.93
N ARG A 201 10.38 8.01 -1.60
CA ARG A 201 11.40 8.07 -0.55
C ARG A 201 10.85 7.68 0.82
N ALA A 202 9.65 8.17 1.17
CA ALA A 202 8.98 7.79 2.41
C ALA A 202 8.72 6.28 2.47
N MET A 203 8.28 5.68 1.35
CA MET A 203 8.05 4.24 1.22
C MET A 203 9.36 3.46 1.34
N GLY A 204 10.45 3.93 0.72
CA GLY A 204 11.79 3.37 0.90
C GLY A 204 12.22 3.36 2.37
N VAL A 205 12.08 4.50 3.06
CA VAL A 205 12.39 4.60 4.50
C VAL A 205 11.54 3.63 5.33
N SER A 206 10.24 3.51 5.04
CA SER A 206 9.36 2.56 5.72
C SER A 206 9.83 1.12 5.55
N LEU A 207 10.19 0.76 4.32
CA LEU A 207 10.70 -0.57 3.97
C LEU A 207 12.01 -0.90 4.69
N ASP A 208 12.96 0.04 4.72
CA ASP A 208 14.28 -0.15 5.33
C ASP A 208 14.22 -0.26 6.85
N LYS A 209 13.33 0.52 7.47
CA LYS A 209 13.14 0.50 8.93
C LYS A 209 12.21 -0.61 9.38
N GLY A 210 11.42 -1.19 8.47
CA GLY A 210 10.36 -2.14 8.81
C GLY A 210 9.27 -1.50 9.68
N LEU A 211 9.09 -0.17 9.60
CA LEU A 211 8.16 0.59 10.42
C LEU A 211 7.19 1.40 9.55
N PRO A 212 5.92 1.55 9.96
CA PRO A 212 5.02 2.53 9.36
C PRO A 212 5.59 3.95 9.51
N VAL A 213 5.56 4.72 8.42
CA VAL A 213 6.01 6.11 8.38
C VAL A 213 4.81 7.03 8.24
N THR A 214 4.70 8.04 9.10
CA THR A 214 3.66 9.07 9.02
C THR A 214 4.27 10.42 8.62
N ILE A 215 3.76 11.02 7.55
CA ILE A 215 4.06 12.37 7.11
C ILE A 215 3.03 13.32 7.71
N LYS A 216 3.47 14.28 8.53
CA LYS A 216 2.58 15.24 9.21
C LYS A 216 3.24 16.60 9.41
N LEU A 217 2.40 17.61 9.67
CA LEU A 217 2.87 18.94 10.07
C LEU A 217 3.44 18.94 11.48
N ALA A 218 4.55 19.63 11.68
CA ALA A 218 5.04 19.96 13.01
C ALA A 218 4.10 20.96 13.68
N ASN A 219 3.72 20.70 14.94
CA ASN A 219 2.86 21.60 15.72
C ASN A 219 3.71 22.61 16.51
N SER A 220 4.72 23.20 15.87
CA SER A 220 5.58 24.22 16.48
C SER A 220 5.13 25.60 16.00
N SER A 221 4.89 26.49 16.96
CA SER A 221 4.23 27.79 16.79
C SER A 221 4.89 28.76 15.81
N HIS A 222 6.10 28.49 15.31
CA HIS A 222 6.88 29.45 14.52
C HIS A 222 7.57 28.86 13.28
N LEU A 223 7.63 27.54 13.13
CA LEU A 223 8.29 26.90 11.98
C LEU A 223 7.42 25.78 11.43
N ARG A 224 7.07 25.90 10.14
CA ARG A 224 6.30 24.89 9.42
C ARG A 224 7.26 23.82 8.90
N HIS A 225 7.67 22.89 9.77
CA HIS A 225 8.43 21.71 9.34
C HIS A 225 7.49 20.56 8.98
N ILE A 226 7.94 19.74 8.04
CA ILE A 226 7.33 18.43 7.76
C ILE A 226 8.13 17.37 8.49
N LEU A 227 7.41 16.57 9.28
CA LEU A 227 7.98 15.50 10.08
C LEU A 227 7.67 14.16 9.42
N PHE A 228 8.70 13.35 9.23
CA PHE A 228 8.59 11.93 8.95
C PHE A 228 8.75 11.19 10.27
N VAL A 229 7.66 10.60 10.75
CA VAL A 229 7.63 9.93 12.05
C VAL A 229 7.40 8.43 11.85
N GLY A 230 8.36 7.62 12.27
CA GLY A 230 8.22 6.18 12.35
C GLY A 230 7.49 5.79 13.65
N THR A 231 6.66 4.76 13.60
CA THR A 231 6.04 4.18 14.80
C THR A 231 6.48 2.73 14.95
N ASP A 232 7.06 2.37 16.08
CA ASP A 232 7.48 0.97 16.32
C ASP A 232 6.34 0.07 16.80
N ALA A 233 6.64 -1.22 16.99
CA ALA A 233 5.67 -2.21 17.45
C ALA A 233 5.10 -1.90 18.86
N THR A 234 5.79 -1.09 19.67
CA THR A 234 5.32 -0.64 20.99
C THR A 234 4.44 0.61 20.92
N GLY A 235 4.29 1.20 19.72
CA GLY A 235 3.60 2.46 19.52
C GLY A 235 4.45 3.70 19.80
N LYS A 236 5.74 3.53 20.14
CA LYS A 236 6.66 4.65 20.35
C LYS A 236 7.01 5.28 19.01
N ARG A 237 7.03 6.61 19.02
CA ARG A 237 7.27 7.45 17.84
C ARG A 237 8.74 7.87 17.76
N HIS A 238 9.31 7.77 16.57
CA HIS A 238 10.70 8.12 16.26
C HIS A 238 10.71 9.17 15.14
N LEU A 239 11.44 10.26 15.33
CA LEU A 239 11.66 11.24 14.28
C LEU A 239 12.69 10.65 13.30
N LEU A 240 12.28 10.43 12.05
CA LEU A 240 13.14 9.84 11.02
C LEU A 240 13.81 10.92 10.17
N HIS A 241 13.06 11.97 9.85
CA HIS A 241 13.53 13.06 9.00
C HIS A 241 12.68 14.32 9.21
N THR A 242 13.31 15.47 9.03
CA THR A 242 12.68 16.79 9.04
C THR A 242 12.99 17.48 7.72
N SER A 243 11.94 17.96 7.04
CA SER A 243 12.10 18.87 5.90
C SER A 243 11.64 20.26 6.29
N GLU A 244 12.46 21.26 5.98
CA GLU A 244 12.02 22.65 5.97
C GLU A 244 11.09 22.89 4.78
N MET A 245 10.11 23.79 4.95
CA MET A 245 9.14 24.17 3.92
C MET A 245 9.68 25.27 3.02
#